data_AF-A0A2P5MYV1-F1
#
_entry.id   AF-A0A2P5MYV1-F1
#
_cell.length_a   1.000
_cell.length_b   1.000
_cell.length_c   1.000
_cell.angle_alpha   90.00
_cell.angle_beta   90.00
_cell.angle_gamma   90.00
#
_symmetry.space_group_name_H-M   'P 1'
#
loop_
_entity.id
_entity.type
_entity.pdbx_description
1 polymer ?
#
loop_
_entity_poly.entity_id
_entity_poly.type
_entity_poly.pdbx_seq_one_letter_code
_entity_poly.pdbx_strand_id
1 'polypeptide(L)'
;MSLFDDLILRLESLQGEIVYAIETDDWDGLNRLLVERQETLEQLCALPLQSGEKIKFINMMVLIQDADKHFVNSVSERKQALHREALSLLHDRKAIKAYQTD
;
A
#
# COMPACT_ATOMS: atom_id res chain seq x y z
N MET A 1 -11.55 -25.54 -4.04
CA MET A 1 -11.41 -24.47 -3.03
C MET A 1 -12.64 -23.58 -3.17
N SER A 2 -13.15 -23.00 -2.09
CA SER A 2 -14.34 -22.13 -2.20
C SER A 2 -13.93 -20.75 -2.74
N LEU A 3 -14.83 -20.06 -3.45
CA LEU A 3 -14.57 -18.69 -3.92
C LEU A 3 -14.22 -17.75 -2.74
N PHE A 4 -14.83 -17.97 -1.57
CA PHE A 4 -14.49 -17.24 -0.35
C PHE A 4 -13.02 -17.43 0.03
N ASP A 5 -12.53 -18.68 0.05
CA ASP A 5 -11.13 -18.97 0.38
C ASP A 5 -10.15 -18.39 -0.65
N ASP A 6 -10.52 -18.42 -1.93
CA ASP A 6 -9.71 -17.85 -3.01
C ASP A 6 -9.54 -16.33 -2.85
N LEU A 7 -10.63 -15.62 -2.52
CA LEU A 7 -10.61 -14.17 -2.29
C LEU A 7 -9.79 -13.81 -1.04
N ILE A 8 -9.89 -14.59 0.04
CA ILE A 8 -9.07 -14.38 1.25
C ILE A 8 -7.58 -14.52 0.92
N LEU A 9 -7.20 -15.60 0.23
CA LEU A 9 -5.80 -15.81 -0.17
C LEU A 9 -5.30 -14.69 -1.09
N ARG A 10 -6.15 -14.18 -2.00
CA ARG A 10 -5.77 -13.05 -2.84
C ARG A 10 -5.52 -11.78 -2.01
N LEU A 11 -6.37 -11.49 -1.02
CA LEU A 11 -6.19 -10.35 -0.13
C LEU A 11 -4.89 -10.45 0.69
N GLU A 12 -4.54 -11.64 1.17
CA GLU A 12 -3.27 -11.89 1.86
C GLU A 12 -2.06 -11.66 0.94
N SER A 13 -2.12 -12.15 -0.31
CA SER A 13 -1.07 -11.89 -1.32
C SER A 13 -0.90 -10.40 -1.60
N LEU A 14 -2.03 -9.69 -1.80
CA LEU A 14 -2.05 -8.26 -2.09
C LEU A 14 -1.43 -7.44 -0.96
N GLN A 15 -1.55 -7.85 0.31
CA GLN A 15 -0.88 -7.17 1.41
C GLN A 15 0.64 -7.17 1.24
N GLY A 16 1.24 -8.33 0.90
CA GLY A 16 2.68 -8.44 0.65
C GLY A 16 3.14 -7.63 -0.56
N GLU A 17 2.37 -7.69 -1.65
CA GLU A 17 2.64 -6.92 -2.88
C GLU A 17 2.60 -5.41 -2.63
N ILE A 18 1.65 -4.93 -1.81
CA ILE A 18 1.53 -3.51 -1.43
C ILE A 18 2.75 -3.06 -0.62
N VAL A 19 3.18 -3.84 0.37
CA VAL A 19 4.39 -3.51 1.15
C VAL A 19 5.59 -3.39 0.23
N TYR A 20 5.78 -4.37 -0.65
CA TYR A 20 6.88 -4.37 -1.60
C TYR A 20 6.85 -3.16 -2.54
N ALA A 21 5.68 -2.77 -3.06
CA ALA A 21 5.53 -1.60 -3.92
C ALA A 21 5.89 -0.29 -3.18
N ILE A 22 5.52 -0.16 -1.90
CA ILE A 22 5.90 0.99 -1.07
C ILE A 22 7.42 1.03 -0.83
N GLU A 23 8.04 -0.11 -0.53
CA GLU A 23 9.49 -0.20 -0.27
C GLU A 23 10.35 0.09 -1.51
N THR A 24 9.81 -0.21 -2.69
CA THR A 24 10.50 -0.03 -3.98
C THR A 24 10.12 1.24 -4.73
N ASP A 25 9.32 2.12 -4.12
CA ASP A 25 8.79 3.35 -4.73
C ASP A 25 7.98 3.14 -6.03
N ASP A 26 7.42 1.94 -6.24
CA ASP A 26 6.55 1.67 -7.40
C ASP A 26 5.14 2.22 -7.14
N TRP A 27 4.99 3.54 -7.21
CA TRP A 27 3.73 4.23 -6.92
C TRP A 27 2.60 3.89 -7.90
N ASP A 28 2.95 3.64 -9.17
CA ASP A 28 1.99 3.22 -10.19
C ASP A 28 1.55 1.77 -9.97
N GLY A 29 2.47 0.88 -9.59
CA GLY A 29 2.17 -0.46 -9.11
C GLY A 29 1.27 -0.45 -7.87
N LEU A 30 1.62 0.36 -6.87
CA LEU A 30 0.85 0.52 -5.64
C LEU A 30 -0.61 0.90 -5.92
N ASN A 31 -0.85 1.89 -6.79
CA ASN A 31 -2.21 2.29 -7.16
C ASN A 31 -3.01 1.14 -7.80
N ARG A 32 -2.39 0.37 -8.71
CA ARG A 32 -3.06 -0.79 -9.32
C ARG A 32 -3.41 -1.86 -8.30
N LEU A 33 -2.47 -2.16 -7.38
CA LEU A 33 -2.68 -3.14 -6.31
C LEU A 33 -3.80 -2.71 -5.34
N LEU A 34 -3.89 -1.43 -5.02
CA LEU A 34 -4.97 -0.90 -4.17
C LEU A 34 -6.34 -0.98 -4.83
N VAL A 35 -6.43 -0.72 -6.14
CA VAL A 35 -7.66 -0.90 -6.92
C VAL A 35 -8.07 -2.37 -6.92
N GLU A 36 -7.16 -3.28 -7.25
CA GLU A 36 -7.45 -4.72 -7.27
C GLU A 36 -7.88 -5.23 -5.88
N ARG A 37 -7.23 -4.74 -4.81
CA ARG A 37 -7.61 -5.05 -3.44
C ARG A 37 -9.03 -4.57 -3.13
N GLN A 38 -9.39 -3.36 -3.55
CA GLN A 38 -10.73 -2.83 -3.37
C GLN A 38 -11.78 -3.69 -4.09
N GLU A 39 -11.52 -4.06 -5.36
CA GLU A 39 -12.41 -4.94 -6.13
C GLU A 39 -12.57 -6.32 -5.48
N THR A 40 -11.47 -6.88 -4.94
CA THR A 40 -11.48 -8.16 -4.22
C THR A 40 -12.28 -8.08 -2.93
N LEU A 41 -12.19 -6.97 -2.19
CA LEU A 41 -12.99 -6.73 -0.99
C LEU A 41 -14.47 -6.58 -1.31
N GLU A 42 -14.81 -5.87 -2.37
CA GLU A 42 -16.20 -5.72 -2.82
C GLU A 42 -16.81 -7.07 -3.17
N GLN A 43 -16.07 -7.92 -3.89
CA GLN A 43 -16.47 -9.29 -4.19
C GLN A 43 -16.67 -10.11 -2.90
N LEU A 44 -15.72 -10.05 -1.97
CA LEU A 44 -15.80 -10.79 -0.71
C LEU A 44 -17.00 -10.35 0.14
N CYS A 45 -17.26 -9.05 0.23
CA CYS A 45 -18.39 -8.48 0.96
C CYS A 45 -19.75 -8.76 0.31
N ALA A 46 -19.78 -8.98 -1.01
CA ALA A 46 -21.01 -9.34 -1.72
C ALA A 46 -21.40 -10.82 -1.52
N LEU A 47 -20.49 -11.66 -1.03
CA LEU A 47 -20.77 -13.09 -0.85
C LEU A 47 -21.70 -13.35 0.35
N PRO A 48 -22.69 -14.24 0.19
CA PRO A 48 -23.49 -14.70 1.31
C PRO A 48 -22.63 -15.59 2.23
N LEU A 49 -22.24 -15.06 3.39
CA LEU A 49 -21.39 -15.76 4.34
C LEU A 49 -22.12 -16.92 5.01
N GLN A 50 -21.49 -18.10 4.98
CA GLN A 50 -21.92 -19.26 5.76
C GLN A 50 -21.53 -19.10 7.23
N SER A 51 -22.22 -19.78 8.14
CA SER A 51 -21.97 -19.67 9.59
C SER A 51 -20.51 -19.96 9.99
N GLY A 52 -19.80 -20.84 9.27
CA GLY A 52 -18.39 -21.14 9.50
C GLY A 52 -17.40 -20.08 8.97
N GLU A 53 -17.82 -19.24 8.02
CA GLU A 53 -16.95 -18.27 7.34
C GLU A 53 -16.92 -16.91 8.05
N LYS A 54 -17.95 -16.60 8.84
CA LYS A 54 -18.11 -15.30 9.51
C LYS A 54 -16.92 -14.91 10.38
N ILE A 55 -16.38 -15.85 11.16
CA ILE A 55 -15.22 -15.59 12.03
C ILE A 55 -13.99 -15.28 11.17
N LYS A 56 -13.76 -16.07 10.11
CA LYS A 56 -12.63 -15.87 9.19
C LYS A 56 -12.73 -14.53 8.46
N PHE A 57 -13.94 -14.16 8.01
CA PHE A 57 -14.21 -12.85 7.41
C PHE A 57 -13.91 -11.70 8.37
N ILE A 58 -14.43 -11.75 9.60
CA ILE A 58 -14.20 -10.69 10.61
C ILE A 58 -12.70 -10.56 10.91
N ASN A 59 -12.01 -11.68 11.13
CA ASN A 59 -10.58 -11.67 11.39
C ASN A 59 -9.81 -11.04 10.21
N MET A 60 -10.18 -11.37 8.97
CA MET A 60 -9.57 -10.78 7.79
C MET A 60 -9.81 -9.26 7.72
N MET A 61 -11.01 -8.79 8.03
CA MET A 61 -11.32 -7.35 8.04
C MET A 61 -10.49 -6.59 9.08
N VAL A 62 -10.28 -7.16 10.27
CA VAL A 62 -9.42 -6.57 11.29
C VAL A 62 -7.96 -6.49 10.80
N LEU A 63 -7.44 -7.57 10.22
CA LEU A 63 -6.09 -7.59 9.65
C LEU A 63 -5.90 -6.55 8.54
N ILE A 64 -6.90 -6.37 7.69
CA ILE A 64 -6.91 -5.35 6.64
C ILE A 64 -6.84 -3.95 7.24
N GLN A 65 -7.67 -3.65 8.24
CA GLN A 65 -7.68 -2.33 8.89
C GLN A 65 -6.35 -2.02 9.57
N ASP A 66 -5.71 -3.00 10.18
CA ASP A 66 -4.40 -2.82 10.79
C ASP A 66 -3.31 -2.64 9.74
N ALA A 67 -3.33 -3.43 8.66
CA ALA A 67 -2.41 -3.26 7.52
C ALA A 67 -2.54 -1.87 6.89
N ASP A 68 -3.76 -1.33 6.72
CA ASP A 68 -3.99 -0.01 6.16
C ASP A 68 -3.35 1.11 6.99
N LYS A 69 -3.41 1.00 8.33
CA LYS A 69 -2.71 1.95 9.22
C LYS A 69 -1.21 1.91 8.99
N HIS A 70 -0.63 0.71 8.82
CA HIS A 70 0.78 0.55 8.51
C HIS A 70 1.14 1.14 7.14
N PHE A 71 0.34 0.87 6.10
CA PHE A 71 0.57 1.42 4.76
C PHE A 71 0.57 2.94 4.75
N VAL A 72 -0.39 3.57 5.42
CA VAL A 72 -0.45 5.04 5.54
C VAL A 72 0.80 5.60 6.20
N ASN A 73 1.28 4.96 7.28
CA ASN A 73 2.51 5.38 7.94
C ASN A 73 3.72 5.25 7.01
N SER A 74 3.89 4.11 6.34
CA SER A 74 5.01 3.87 5.43
C SER A 74 5.01 4.83 4.24
N VAL A 75 3.86 5.10 3.63
CA VAL A 75 3.72 6.08 2.54
C VAL A 75 4.06 7.49 3.04
N SER A 76 3.62 7.86 4.24
CA SER A 76 3.93 9.16 4.84
C SER A 76 5.42 9.33 5.10
N GLU A 77 6.07 8.31 5.66
CA GLU A 77 7.51 8.27 5.90
C GLU A 77 8.30 8.42 4.59
N ARG A 78 7.89 7.70 3.55
CA ARG A 78 8.56 7.77 2.24
C ARG A 78 8.38 9.13 1.58
N LYS A 79 7.18 9.72 1.68
CA LYS A 79 6.92 11.10 1.22
C LYS A 79 7.82 12.12 1.94
N GLN A 80 8.01 11.98 3.25
CA GLN A 80 8.92 12.85 4.01
C GLN A 80 10.38 12.66 3.62
N ALA A 81 10.82 11.44 3.33
CA ALA A 81 12.15 11.16 2.83
C ALA A 81 12.41 11.84 1.48
N LEU A 82 11.50 11.66 0.52
CA LEU A 82 11.59 12.29 -0.81
C LEU A 82 11.57 13.82 -0.72
N HIS A 83 10.77 14.39 0.17
CA HIS A 83 10.75 15.83 0.38
C HIS A 83 12.10 16.37 0.90
N ARG A 84 12.72 15.68 1.86
CA ARG A 84 14.05 16.04 2.38
C ARG A 84 15.12 15.95 1.29
N GLU A 85 15.08 14.90 0.48
CA GLU A 85 16.00 14.73 -0.65
C GLU A 85 15.85 15.85 -1.68
N ALA A 86 14.61 16.20 -2.05
CA ALA A 86 14.35 17.30 -2.97
C ALA A 86 14.85 18.65 -2.44
N LEU A 87 14.69 18.92 -1.14
CA LEU A 87 15.25 20.12 -0.51
C LEU A 87 16.78 20.14 -0.52
N SER A 88 17.43 18.99 -0.29
CA SER A 88 18.88 18.86 -0.38
C SER A 88 19.37 19.18 -1.79
N LEU A 89 18.77 18.57 -2.81
CA LEU A 89 19.12 18.81 -4.22
C LEU A 89 18.94 20.27 -4.62
N LEU A 90 17.90 20.95 -4.11
CA LEU A 90 17.69 22.37 -4.33
C LEU A 90 18.78 23.24 -3.68
N HIS A 91 19.25 22.87 -2.49
CA HIS A 91 20.35 23.54 -1.82
C HIS A 91 21.67 23.36 -2.59
N ASP A 92 21.97 22.12 -2.98
CA ASP A 92 23.18 21.78 -3.74
C ASP A 92 23.20 22.50 -5.10
N ARG A 93 22.06 22.56 -5.80
CA ARG A 93 21.93 23.32 -7.05
C ARG A 93 22.17 24.82 -6.86
N LYS A 94 21.74 25.40 -5.74
CA LYS A 94 22.02 26.81 -5.41
C LYS A 94 23.51 27.03 -5.14
N ALA A 95 24.15 26.12 -4.41
CA ALA A 95 25.58 26.17 -4.14
C ALA A 95 26.40 26.10 -5.43
N ILE A 96 26.12 25.15 -6.32
CA ILE A 96 26.82 25.02 -7.61
C ILE A 96 26.67 26.29 -8.46
N LYS A 97 25.46 26.87 -8.52
CA LYS A 97 25.25 28.12 -9.27
C LYS A 97 26.07 29.28 -8.69
N ALA A 98 26.22 29.38 -7.36
CA ALA A 98 27.05 30.41 -6.75
C ALA A 98 28.52 30.29 -7.22
N TYR A 99 29.07 29.07 -7.27
CA TYR A 99 30.44 28.82 -7.73
C TYR A 99 30.66 28.98 -9.24
N GLN A 100 29.62 28.96 -10.07
CA GLN A 100 29.72 29.18 -11.53
C GLN A 100 29.64 30.66 -11.92
N THR A 101 29.37 31.55 -10.96
CA THR A 101 29.23 33.00 -11.22
C THR A 101 30.46 33.81 -10.77
N ASP A 102 31.49 33.14 -10.24
CA ASP A 102 32.84 33.67 -9.96
C ASP A 102 33.84 33.19 -11.02
#